data_AF-A0A366DLR2-F1
#
_entry.id   AF-A0A366DLR2-F1
#
_cell.length_a   1.000
_cell.length_b   1.000
_cell.length_c   1.000
_cell.angle_alpha   90.00
_cell.angle_beta   90.00
_cell.angle_gamma   90.00
#
_symmetry.space_group_name_H-M   'P 1'
#
loop_
_entity.id
_entity.type
_entity.pdbx_description
1 polymer ?
#
loop_
_entity_poly.entity_id
_entity_poly.type
_entity_poly.pdbx_seq_one_letter_code
_entity_poly.pdbx_strand_id
1 'polypeptide(L)' 'MADTWLPSLKTATPQEGFDLATKMARVGVKVTQPSAEIRDKLRAAYDQDTAQLIASSQVIAIHFQTVAAANNYWRD' A
#
# COMPACT_ATOMS: atom_id res chain seq x y z
N MET A 1 -0.59 -4.34 -23.50
CA MET A 1 0.34 -3.73 -22.54
C MET A 1 -0.38 -3.70 -21.20
N ALA A 2 0.18 -4.24 -20.12
CA ALA A 2 -0.48 -4.14 -18.83
C ALA A 2 -0.61 -2.65 -18.46
N ASP A 3 -1.81 -2.21 -18.10
CA ASP A 3 -2.05 -0.81 -17.72
C ASP A 3 -1.06 -0.38 -16.63
N THR A 4 -0.42 0.77 -16.82
CA THR A 4 0.51 1.35 -15.85
C THR A 4 -0.26 1.73 -14.59
N TRP A 5 -0.22 0.86 -13.56
CA TRP A 5 -1.01 1.03 -12.34
C TRP A 5 -0.44 2.07 -11.35
N LEU A 6 0.87 2.38 -11.47
CA LEU A 6 1.61 3.35 -10.67
C LEU A 6 2.30 4.39 -11.59
N PRO A 7 1.54 5.32 -12.18
CA PRO A 7 2.11 6.30 -13.11
C PRO A 7 2.91 7.42 -12.43
N SER A 8 2.68 7.69 -11.14
CA SER A 8 3.35 8.75 -10.39
C SER A 8 3.34 8.48 -8.89
N LEU A 9 4.31 9.05 -8.17
CA LEU A 9 4.31 9.15 -6.71
C LEU A 9 3.77 10.51 -6.21
N LYS A 10 3.46 11.44 -7.13
CA LYS A 10 2.89 12.75 -6.79
C LYS A 10 1.40 12.61 -6.48
N THR A 11 0.96 13.27 -5.41
CA THR A 11 -0.42 13.28 -4.90
C THR A 11 -0.76 14.68 -4.39
N ALA A 12 -2.01 15.11 -4.53
CA ALA A 12 -2.39 16.49 -4.21
C ALA A 12 -2.48 16.74 -2.70
N THR A 13 -2.80 15.71 -1.90
CA THR A 13 -2.98 15.84 -0.45
C THR A 13 -2.30 14.71 0.32
N PRO A 14 -2.01 14.90 1.63
CA PRO A 14 -1.50 13.83 2.48
C PRO A 14 -2.42 12.59 2.51
N GLN A 15 -3.74 12.79 2.44
CA GLN A 15 -4.71 11.70 2.42
C GLN A 15 -4.57 10.85 1.15
N GLU A 16 -4.49 11.49 -0.02
CA GLU A 16 -4.22 10.79 -1.29
C GLU A 16 -2.86 10.08 -1.27
N GLY A 17 -1.86 10.68 -0.61
CA GLY A 17 -0.56 10.06 -0.38
C GLY A 17 -0.65 8.76 0.43
N PHE A 18 -1.48 8.76 1.48
CA PHE A 18 -1.71 7.57 2.31
C PHE A 18 -2.49 6.49 1.56
N ASP A 19 -3.49 6.88 0.76
CA ASP A 19 -4.23 5.96 -0.11
C ASP A 19 -3.31 5.32 -1.15
N LEU A 20 -2.40 6.09 -1.74
CA LEU A 20 -1.38 5.58 -2.65
C LEU A 20 -0.43 4.59 -1.96
N ALA A 21 0.08 4.92 -0.77
CA ALA A 21 0.93 4.04 0.02
C ALA A 21 0.24 2.71 0.36
N THR A 22 -1.06 2.78 0.71
CA THR A 22 -1.90 1.61 0.96
C THR A 22 -2.07 0.75 -0.29
N LYS A 23 -2.30 1.38 -1.45
CA LYS A 23 -2.36 0.68 -2.74
C LYS A 23 -1.04 -0.01 -3.06
N MET A 24 0.10 0.65 -2.86
CA MET A 24 1.44 0.08 -3.07
C MET A 24 1.65 -1.18 -2.21
N ALA A 25 1.31 -1.12 -0.91
CA ALA A 25 1.42 -2.27 -0.01
C ALA A 25 0.58 -3.47 -0.52
N ARG A 26 -0.67 -3.23 -0.92
CA ARG A 26 -1.57 -4.26 -1.44
C ARG A 26 -1.08 -4.85 -2.77
N VAL A 27 -0.51 -4.02 -3.65
CA VAL A 27 0.05 -4.50 -4.91
C VAL A 27 1.31 -5.34 -4.68
N GLY A 28 2.13 -5.01 -3.67
CA GLY A 28 3.25 -5.88 -3.25
C GLY A 28 2.79 -7.31 -2.96
N VAL A 29 1.72 -7.48 -2.18
CA VAL A 29 1.11 -8.80 -1.90
C VAL A 29 0.55 -9.45 -3.17
N LYS A 30 -0.07 -8.67 -4.06
CA LYS A 30 -0.59 -9.18 -5.34
C LYS A 30 0.53 -9.67 -6.28
N VAL A 31 1.69 -9.02 -6.26
CA VAL A 31 2.86 -9.41 -7.06
C VAL A 31 3.46 -10.72 -6.55
N THR A 32 3.58 -10.87 -5.22
CA THR A 32 4.15 -12.08 -4.62
C THR A 32 3.19 -13.28 -4.67
N GLN A 33 1.89 -13.04 -4.56
CA GLN A 33 0.85 -14.05 -4.71
C GLN A 33 -0.19 -13.59 -5.74
N PRO A 34 -0.09 -14.01 -7.02
CA PRO A 34 -0.96 -13.54 -8.09
C PRO A 34 -2.39 -14.08 -8.04
N SER A 35 -2.62 -15.26 -7.44
CA SER A 35 -3.97 -15.84 -7.35
C SER A 35 -4.86 -15.07 -6.38
N ALA A 36 -5.98 -14.55 -6.88
CA ALA A 36 -6.98 -13.88 -6.04
C ALA A 36 -7.60 -14.85 -5.03
N GLU A 37 -7.93 -16.06 -5.47
CA GLU A 37 -8.53 -17.10 -4.62
C GLU A 37 -7.62 -17.44 -3.43
N ILE A 38 -6.31 -17.54 -3.64
CA ILE A 38 -5.36 -17.81 -2.54
C ILE A 38 -5.32 -16.61 -1.59
N ARG A 39 -5.26 -15.38 -2.09
CA ARG A 39 -5.25 -14.18 -1.23
C ARG A 39 -6.52 -14.06 -0.39
N ASP A 40 -7.67 -14.41 -0.94
CA ASP A 40 -8.95 -14.37 -0.22
C ASP A 40 -8.97 -15.41 0.91
N LYS A 41 -8.45 -16.62 0.66
CA LYS A 41 -8.28 -17.64 1.70
C LYS A 41 -7.32 -17.21 2.80
N LEU A 42 -6.23 -16.52 2.45
CA LEU A 42 -5.24 -16.03 3.42
C LEU A 42 -5.73 -14.82 4.23
N ARG A 43 -6.74 -14.09 3.75
CA ARG A 43 -7.24 -12.87 4.43
C ARG A 43 -7.70 -13.14 5.86
N ALA A 44 -8.43 -14.23 6.07
CA ALA A 44 -8.93 -14.64 7.38
C ALA A 44 -7.82 -14.96 8.40
N ALA A 45 -6.60 -15.25 7.93
CA ALA A 45 -5.48 -15.52 8.82
C ALA A 45 -4.92 -14.26 9.48
N TYR A 46 -5.12 -13.08 8.87
CA TYR A 46 -4.48 -11.85 9.33
C TYR A 46 -5.45 -10.72 9.66
N ASP A 47 -6.71 -10.80 9.27
CA ASP A 47 -7.70 -9.75 9.53
C ASP A 47 -8.16 -9.68 10.99
N GLN A 48 -7.96 -10.75 11.77
CA GLN A 48 -8.22 -10.82 13.21
C GLN A 48 -6.93 -10.97 14.05
N ASP A 49 -5.76 -11.00 13.42
CA ASP A 49 -4.46 -11.12 14.10
C ASP A 49 -3.85 -9.73 14.34
N THR A 50 -3.73 -9.33 15.61
CA THR A 50 -3.23 -8.01 16.00
C THR A 50 -1.79 -7.77 15.56
N ALA A 51 -0.93 -8.78 15.58
CA ALA A 51 0.47 -8.66 15.16
C ALA A 51 0.55 -8.44 13.64
N GLN A 52 -0.28 -9.16 12.87
CA GLN A 52 -0.34 -8.99 11.41
C GLN A 52 -0.98 -7.66 11.00
N LEU A 53 -1.97 -7.18 11.74
CA LEU A 53 -2.56 -5.86 11.53
C LEU A 53 -1.52 -4.74 11.77
N ILE A 54 -0.74 -4.84 12.85
CA ILE A 54 0.36 -3.91 13.13
C ILE A 54 1.45 -4.00 12.05
N ALA A 55 1.84 -5.21 11.63
CA ALA A 55 2.81 -5.41 10.57
C ALA A 55 2.33 -4.81 9.24
N SER A 56 1.06 -4.99 8.90
CA SER A 56 0.45 -4.38 7.70
C SER A 56 0.50 -2.85 7.77
N SER A 57 0.19 -2.27 8.93
CA SER A 57 0.29 -0.83 9.16
C SER A 57 1.73 -0.31 9.01
N GLN A 58 2.72 -1.07 9.48
CA GLN A 58 4.14 -0.73 9.32
C GLN A 58 4.56 -0.67 7.85
N VAL A 59 4.13 -1.62 7.03
CA VAL A 59 4.42 -1.61 5.58
C VAL A 59 3.83 -0.38 4.91
N ILE A 60 2.59 -0.01 5.25
CA ILE A 60 1.96 1.21 4.74
C ILE A 60 2.75 2.45 5.18
N ALA A 61 3.18 2.52 6.44
CA ALA A 61 3.98 3.64 6.95
C ALA A 61 5.30 3.81 6.19
N ILE A 62 5.98 2.70 5.86
CA ILE A 62 7.22 2.72 5.06
C ILE A 62 6.96 3.28 3.66
N HIS A 63 5.90 2.84 2.97
CA HIS A 63 5.53 3.43 1.68
C HIS A 63 5.13 4.89 1.80
N PHE A 64 4.37 5.26 2.83
CA PHE A 64 3.94 6.63 3.04
C PHE A 64 5.13 7.57 3.29
N GLN A 65 6.18 7.11 3.99
CA GLN A 65 7.43 7.86 4.12
C GLN A 65 8.03 8.19 2.74
N THR A 66 8.06 7.23 1.81
CA THR A 66 8.52 7.46 0.43
C THR A 66 7.61 8.42 -0.33
N VAL A 67 6.29 8.24 -0.26
CA VAL A 67 5.31 9.10 -0.94
C VAL A 67 5.36 10.53 -0.40
N ALA A 68 5.43 10.71 0.92
CA ALA A 68 5.53 12.03 1.55
C ALA A 68 6.80 12.76 1.11
N ALA A 69 7.95 12.06 1.10
CA ALA A 69 9.21 12.64 0.60
C ALA A 69 9.10 13.03 -0.89
N ALA A 70 8.46 12.20 -1.72
CA ALA A 70 8.21 12.51 -3.12
C ALA A 70 7.31 13.75 -3.30
N ASN A 71 6.45 14.08 -2.34
CA ASN A 71 5.53 15.22 -2.35
C ASN A 71 6.03 16.43 -1.56
N ASN A 72 7.32 16.48 -1.19
CA ASN A 72 7.87 17.55 -0.34
C ASN A 72 7.05 17.77 0.95
N TYR A 73 6.47 16.70 1.48
CA TYR A 73 5.60 16.71 2.66
C TYR A 73 4.40 17.67 2.58
N TRP A 74 3.96 18.05 1.36
CA TRP A 74 2.85 18.99 1.15
C TRP A 74 3.01 20.32 1.92
N ARG A 75 4.24 20.85 2.00
CA ARG A 75 4.59 22.05 2.77
C ARG A 75 4.15 23.38 2.14
N ASP A 76 3.30 23.34 1.12
CA ASP A 76 2.82 24.52 0.40
C ASP A 76 1.42 24.93 0.90
#